data_AF-A0A243GKW7-F1
#
_entry.id   AF-A0A243GKW7-F1
#
_cell.length_a   1.000
_cell.length_b   1.000
_cell.length_c   1.000
_cell.angle_alpha   90.00
_cell.angle_beta   90.00
_cell.angle_gamma   90.00
#
_symmetry.space_group_name_H-M   'P 1'
#
loop_
_entity.id
_entity.type
_entity.pdbx_description
1 polymer ?
#
loop_
_entity_poly.entity_id
_entity_poly.type
_entity_poly.pdbx_seq_one_letter_code
_entity_poly.pdbx_strand_id
1 'polypeptide(L)' 'MVVYDLNNNHMHDMNLRNELGEQVQFVNYYSRGSVMYFQTDDTLYYIDVLNM' A
#
# COMPACT_ATOMS: atom_id res chain seq x y z
N MET A 1 -4.66 4.61 3.08
CA MET A 1 -3.30 5.13 2.78
C MET A 1 -3.43 6.03 1.58
N VAL A 2 -2.75 7.16 1.57
CA VAL A 2 -2.82 8.10 0.44
C VAL A 2 -1.51 8.05 -0.34
N VAL A 3 -1.60 7.78 -1.65
CA VAL A 3 -0.47 7.90 -2.58
C VAL A 3 -0.71 9.07 -3.50
N TYR A 4 0.29 9.94 -3.62
CA TYR A 4 0.26 11.09 -4.51
C TYR A 4 1.13 10.82 -5.72
N ASP A 5 0.50 10.83 -6.91
CA ASP A 5 1.22 10.92 -8.16
C ASP A 5 1.56 12.39 -8.42
N LEU A 6 2.84 12.71 -8.25
CA LEU A 6 3.35 14.07 -8.47
C LEU A 6 3.39 14.46 -9.95
N ASN A 7 3.36 13.50 -10.87
CA ASN A 7 3.41 13.77 -12.31
C ASN A 7 2.04 14.18 -12.84
N ASN A 8 0.98 13.49 -12.40
CA ASN A 8 -0.39 13.75 -12.83
C ASN A 8 -1.21 14.55 -11.82
N ASN A 9 -0.59 14.94 -10.69
CA ASN A 9 -1.22 15.63 -9.57
C ASN A 9 -2.49 14.92 -9.08
N HIS A 10 -2.46 13.59 -9.08
CA HIS A 10 -3.60 12.74 -8.73
C HIS A 10 -3.35 12.09 -7.36
N MET A 11 -4.40 12.05 -6.55
CA MET A 11 -4.40 11.38 -5.25
C MET A 11 -5.14 10.05 -5.38
N HIS A 12 -4.49 8.97 -4.97
CA HIS A 12 -5.10 7.66 -4.81
C HIS A 12 -5.31 7.38 -3.33
N ASP A 13 -6.58 7.23 -2.91
CA ASP A 13 -6.91 6.70 -1.59
C ASP A 13 -7.04 5.17 -1.66
N MET A 14 -6.16 4.49 -0.94
CA MET A 14 -6.14 3.04 -0.82
C MET A 14 -6.73 2.61 0.51
N ASN A 15 -7.88 1.93 0.45
CA ASN A 15 -8.46 1.22 1.58
C ASN A 15 -7.93 -0.22 1.62
N LEU A 16 -6.73 -0.38 2.15
CA LEU A 16 -6.06 -1.69 2.24
C LEU A 16 -6.73 -2.56 3.30
N ARG A 17 -7.20 -3.74 2.87
CA ARG A 17 -7.86 -4.73 3.71
C ARG A 17 -7.14 -6.07 3.62
N ASN A 18 -7.20 -6.87 4.70
CA ASN A 18 -6.63 -8.22 4.69
C ASN A 18 -7.53 -9.18 3.89
N GLU A 19 -7.10 -10.44 3.81
CA GLU A 19 -7.83 -11.56 3.19
C GLU A 19 -9.25 -11.74 3.75
N LEU A 20 -9.50 -11.28 4.99
CA LEU A 20 -10.79 -11.36 5.68
C LEU A 20 -11.66 -10.10 5.46
N GLY A 21 -11.16 -9.12 4.70
CA GLY A 21 -11.84 -7.85 4.45
C GLY A 21 -11.75 -6.85 5.60
N GLU A 22 -10.91 -7.11 6.60
CA GLU A 22 -10.71 -6.22 7.75
C GLU A 22 -9.68 -5.15 7.44
N GLN A 23 -9.81 -3.99 8.10
CA GLN A 23 -8.84 -2.91 7.94
C GLN A 23 -7.48 -3.33 8.50
N VAL A 24 -6.43 -3.16 7.71
CA VAL A 24 -5.08 -3.50 8.14
C VAL A 24 -4.39 -2.28 8.75
N GLN A 25 -3.85 -2.45 9.94
CA GLN A 25 -2.99 -1.47 10.57
C GLN A 25 -1.53 -1.80 10.26
N PHE A 26 -0.85 -0.89 9.58
CA PHE A 26 0.55 -1.07 9.19
C PHE A 26 1.47 -0.41 10.21
N VAL A 27 2.54 -1.11 10.55
CA VAL A 27 3.60 -0.67 11.46
C VAL A 27 4.70 0.04 10.68
N ASN A 28 5.02 -0.47 9.48
CA ASN A 28 6.03 0.09 8.61
C ASN A 28 5.69 -0.12 7.13
N TYR A 29 6.27 0.70 6.26
CA TYR A 29 6.18 0.54 4.81
C TYR A 29 7.51 0.87 4.15
N TYR A 30 7.85 0.14 3.09
CA TYR A 30 9.01 0.45 2.26
C TYR A 30 8.73 0.06 0.81
N SER A 31 9.40 0.71 -0.13
CA SER A 31 9.27 0.42 -1.55
C SER A 31 10.58 -0.11 -2.14
N ARG A 32 10.44 -0.93 -3.18
CA ARG A 32 11.57 -1.37 -4.01
C ARG A 32 11.10 -1.46 -5.46
N GLY A 33 11.57 -0.54 -6.28
CA GLY A 33 11.09 -0.42 -7.67
C GLY A 33 9.60 -0.10 -7.70
N SER A 34 8.83 -0.90 -8.44
CA SER A 34 7.37 -0.77 -8.55
C SER A 34 6.58 -1.49 -7.46
N VAL A 35 7.24 -2.07 -6.45
CA VAL A 35 6.55 -2.81 -5.38
C VAL A 35 6.58 -2.01 -4.10
N MET A 36 5.43 -1.90 -3.46
CA MET A 36 5.29 -1.34 -2.12
C MET A 36 5.00 -2.47 -1.14
N TYR A 37 5.77 -2.54 -0.07
CA TYR A 37 5.64 -3.51 1.01
C TYR A 37 5.04 -2.85 2.24
N PHE A 38 4.13 -3.55 2.89
CA PHE A 38 3.46 -3.12 4.10
C PHE A 38 3.63 -4.15 5.19
N GLN A 39 4.31 -3.78 6.26
CA GLN A 39 4.55 -4.64 7.41
C GLN A 39 3.47 -4.38 8.46
N THR A 40 2.83 -5.44 8.92
CA THR A 40 2.05 -5.47 10.16
C THR A 40 2.87 -6.14 11.27
N ASP A 41 2.29 -6.30 12.45
CA ASP A 41 2.94 -7.04 13.54
C ASP A 41 3.26 -8.50 13.14
N ASP A 42 2.37 -9.12 12.36
CA ASP A 42 2.42 -10.57 12.09
C ASP A 42 2.70 -10.93 10.62
N THR A 43 2.48 -10.00 9.68
CA THR A 43 2.43 -10.29 8.24
C THR A 43 3.07 -9.20 7.39
N LEU A 44 3.65 -9.59 6.25
CA LEU A 44 4.13 -8.66 5.22
C LEU A 44 3.22 -8.74 3.99
N TYR A 45 2.51 -7.67 3.68
CA TYR A 45 1.75 -7.51 2.45
C TYR A 45 2.58 -6.79 1.39
N TYR A 46 2.26 -7.00 0.11
CA TYR A 46 2.84 -6.23 -0.97
C TYR A 46 1.81 -5.91 -2.04
N ILE A 47 2.01 -4.78 -2.73
CA ILE A 47 1.24 -4.38 -3.91
C ILE A 47 2.22 -4.01 -5.03
N ASP A 48 1.88 -4.38 -6.26
CA ASP A 48 2.56 -3.87 -7.44
C ASP A 48 1.86 -2.59 -7.91
N VAL A 49 2.56 -1.46 -7.80
CA VAL A 49 2.01 -0.14 -8.10
C VAL A 49 2.00 0.17 -9.59
N LEU A 50 2.59 -0.69 -10.46
CA LEU A 50 2.57 -0.46 -11.92
C LEU A 50 1.18 -0.62 -12.56
N ASN A 51 0.26 -1.32 -11.91
CA ASN A 51 -1.08 -1.60 -12.42
C ASN A 51 -2.19 -0.92 -11.59
N MET A 52 -1.85 0.08 -10.78
CA MET A 52 -2.82 0.87 -10.02
C MET A 52 -3.50 1.96 -10.85
#